data_AF-A0A1S6XQT4-F1
#
_entry.id   AF-A0A1S6XQT4-F1
#
_cell.length_a   1.000
_cell.length_b   1.000
_cell.length_c   1.000
_cell.angle_alpha   90.00
_cell.angle_beta   90.00
_cell.angle_gamma   90.00
#
_symmetry.space_group_name_H-M   'P 1'
#
loop_
_entity.id
_entity.type
_entity.pdbx_description
1 polymer ?
#
loop_
_entity_poly.entity_id
_entity_poly.type
_entity_poly.pdbx_seq_one_letter_code
_entity_poly.pdbx_strand_id
1 'polypeptide(L)' 'MAAKKARELQLGINAGHDLTVSNLPALVDRIPWLDEVSIGHGLIADALEYGIHETVQRFTRLLV' A
#
# COMPACT_ATOMS: atom_id res chain seq x y z
N MET A 1 -8.02 11.86 8.63
CA MET A 1 -9.03 11.88 9.72
C MET A 1 -9.68 10.51 9.92
N ALA A 2 -10.10 9.81 8.86
CA ALA A 2 -10.66 8.45 8.96
C ALA A 2 -9.74 7.44 9.68
N ALA A 3 -8.48 7.30 9.23
CA ALA A 3 -7.54 6.35 9.84
C ALA A 3 -7.21 6.65 11.31
N LYS A 4 -7.17 7.93 11.71
CA LYS A 4 -6.98 8.30 13.13
C LYS A 4 -8.19 7.85 13.95
N LYS A 5 -9.41 8.06 13.44
CA LYS A 5 -10.62 7.68 14.16
C LYS A 5 -10.78 6.16 14.26
N ALA A 6 -10.46 5.43 13.20
CA ALA A 6 -10.44 3.96 13.21
C ALA A 6 -9.45 3.44 14.26
N ARG A 7 -8.26 4.04 14.36
CA ARG A 7 -7.27 3.68 15.38
C ARG A 7 -7.77 3.93 16.81
N GLU A 8 -8.42 5.06 17.07
CA GLU A 8 -9.02 5.35 18.39
C GLU A 8 -10.07 4.30 18.79
N LEU A 9 -10.78 3.75 17.80
CA LEU A 9 -11.78 2.70 17.99
C LEU A 9 -11.18 1.28 17.97
N GLN A 10 -9.84 1.15 17.95
CA GLN A 10 -9.12 -0.12 17.89
C GLN A 10 -9.51 -1.00 16.69
N LEU A 11 -9.90 -0.38 15.59
CA LEU A 11 -10.13 -1.07 14.32
C LEU A 11 -8.83 -1.23 13.56
N GLY A 12 -8.65 -2.39 12.94
CA GLY A 12 -7.60 -2.59 11.96
C GLY A 12 -7.80 -1.67 10.76
N ILE A 13 -6.69 -1.24 10.15
CA ILE A 13 -6.67 -0.29 9.05
C ILE A 13 -5.93 -0.90 7.88
N ASN A 14 -6.71 -1.32 6.89
CA ASN A 14 -6.20 -1.75 5.60
C ASN A 14 -6.37 -0.62 4.57
N ALA A 15 -5.53 -0.59 3.55
CA ALA A 15 -5.68 0.32 2.41
C ALA A 15 -5.55 -0.41 1.07
N GLY A 16 -5.95 0.24 0.00
CA GLY A 16 -5.95 -0.33 -1.33
C GLY A 16 -6.55 0.65 -2.32
N HIS A 17 -6.85 0.15 -3.53
CA HIS A 17 -7.41 0.91 -4.64
C HIS A 17 -6.45 1.99 -5.19
N ASP A 18 -6.07 1.86 -6.47
CA ASP A 18 -5.17 2.77 -7.21
C ASP A 18 -3.81 3.09 -6.57
N LEU A 19 -3.36 2.24 -5.65
CA LEU A 19 -2.01 2.33 -5.11
C LEU A 19 -0.98 1.93 -6.15
N THR A 20 0.09 2.73 -6.24
CA THR A 20 1.22 2.58 -7.15
C THR A 20 2.52 2.75 -6.37
N VAL A 21 3.65 2.39 -6.98
CA VAL A 21 4.99 2.62 -6.42
C VAL A 21 5.24 4.11 -6.12
N SER A 22 4.61 5.03 -6.88
CA SER A 22 4.81 6.46 -6.71
C SER A 22 3.99 7.10 -5.59
N ASN A 23 2.82 6.53 -5.23
CA ASN A 23 1.92 7.15 -4.25
C ASN A 23 1.90 6.42 -2.89
N LEU A 24 2.30 5.15 -2.84
CA LEU A 24 2.29 4.35 -1.62
C LEU A 24 3.19 4.93 -0.50
N PRO A 25 4.41 5.45 -0.76
CA PRO A 25 5.27 5.98 0.31
C PRO A 25 4.59 7.10 1.10
N ALA A 26 3.93 8.03 0.40
CA ALA A 26 3.23 9.14 1.04
C ALA A 26 2.03 8.69 1.89
N LEU A 27 1.44 7.52 1.60
CA LEU A 27 0.38 6.93 2.41
C LEU A 27 0.95 6.29 3.68
N VAL A 28 2.02 5.50 3.54
CA VAL A 28 2.72 4.83 4.66
C VAL A 28 3.26 5.87 5.64
N ASP A 29 3.89 6.94 5.17
CA ASP A 29 4.38 8.04 6.01
C ASP A 29 3.26 8.71 6.83
N ARG A 30 2.07 8.84 6.25
CA ARG A 30 0.91 9.48 6.90
C ARG A 30 0.19 8.55 7.88
N ILE A 31 0.23 7.25 7.62
CA ILE A 31 -0.46 6.21 8.41
C ILE A 31 0.53 5.05 8.66
N PRO A 32 1.56 5.24 9.50
CA PRO A 32 2.56 4.21 9.79
C PRO A 32 2.01 3.04 10.63
N TRP A 33 0.70 3.01 10.88
CA TRP A 33 -0.03 1.94 11.57
C TRP A 33 -1.05 1.28 10.63
N LEU A 34 -0.77 1.26 9.33
CA LEU A 34 -1.47 0.41 8.39
C LEU A 34 -1.17 -1.06 8.70
N ASP A 35 -2.20 -1.90 8.72
CA ASP A 35 -2.05 -3.33 8.96
C ASP A 35 -1.79 -4.09 7.65
N GLU A 36 -2.41 -3.66 6.55
CA GLU A 36 -2.29 -4.32 5.25
C GLU A 36 -2.52 -3.33 4.08
N VAL A 37 -1.92 -3.61 2.92
CA VAL A 37 -2.34 -3.02 1.65
C VAL A 37 -2.72 -4.09 0.63
N SER A 38 -3.84 -3.89 -0.06
CA SER A 38 -4.32 -4.74 -1.15
C SER A 38 -4.21 -4.01 -2.49
N ILE A 39 -3.32 -4.47 -3.37
CA ILE A 39 -2.95 -3.80 -4.63
C ILE A 39 -3.18 -4.73 -5.82
N GLY A 40 -4.02 -4.30 -6.76
CA GLY A 40 -4.40 -5.06 -7.96
C GLY A 40 -3.86 -4.44 -9.25
N HIS A 41 -4.67 -3.57 -9.88
CA HIS A 41 -4.38 -3.00 -11.20
C HIS A 41 -2.97 -2.40 -11.33
N GLY A 42 -2.52 -1.57 -10.39
CA GLY A 42 -1.18 -0.98 -10.41
C GLY A 42 -0.06 -2.03 -10.36
N LEU A 43 -0.24 -3.11 -9.58
CA LEU A 43 0.72 -4.20 -9.48
C LEU A 43 0.79 -5.01 -10.78
N ILE A 44 -0.36 -5.35 -11.39
CA ILE A 44 -0.36 -6.08 -12.66
C ILE A 44 0.18 -5.22 -13.80
N ALA A 45 -0.13 -3.92 -13.83
CA ALA A 45 0.41 -3.00 -14.82
C ALA A 45 1.95 -2.93 -14.75
N ASP A 46 2.53 -2.71 -13.56
CA ASP A 46 3.99 -2.73 -13.39
C ASP A 46 4.58 -4.11 -13.71
N ALA A 47 3.89 -5.21 -13.41
CA ALA A 47 4.36 -6.56 -13.73
C ALA A 47 4.50 -6.83 -15.24
N LEU A 48 3.77 -6.10 -16.11
CA LEU A 48 3.96 -6.20 -17.57
C LEU A 48 5.32 -5.62 -18.03
N GLU A 49 5.87 -4.68 -17.28
CA GLU A 49 7.15 -4.03 -17.61
C GLU A 49 8.34 -4.69 -16.89
N TYR A 50 8.16 -5.08 -15.62
CA TYR A 50 9.26 -5.53 -14.75
C TYR A 50 9.19 -7.02 -14.38
N GLY A 51 8.09 -7.69 -14.70
CA GLY A 51 7.82 -9.07 -14.25
C GLY A 51 7.29 -9.13 -12.81
N ILE A 52 6.45 -10.14 -12.53
CA ILE A 52 5.70 -10.23 -11.26
C ILE A 52 6.59 -10.28 -10.02
N HIS A 53 7.73 -10.99 -10.09
CA HIS A 53 8.64 -11.12 -8.96
C HIS A 53 9.25 -9.78 -8.56
N GLU A 54 9.81 -9.04 -9.53
CA GLU A 54 10.40 -7.72 -9.26
C GLU A 54 9.33 -6.72 -8.84
N THR A 55 8.16 -6.72 -9.47
CA THR A 55 7.09 -5.79 -9.09
C THR A 55 6.63 -6.00 -7.65
N VAL A 56 6.43 -7.25 -7.20
CA VAL A 56 6.10 -7.51 -5.79
C VAL A 56 7.17 -6.94 -4.86
N GLN A 57 8.45 -7.17 -5.17
CA GLN A 57 9.56 -6.62 -4.38
C GLN A 57 9.57 -5.09 -4.36
N ARG A 58 9.28 -4.44 -5.50
CA ARG A 58 9.18 -2.98 -5.61
C ARG A 58 8.13 -2.40 -4.67
N PHE A 59 6.96 -3.03 -4.56
CA PHE A 59 5.92 -2.59 -3.62
C PHE A 59 6.27 -2.92 -2.16
N THR A 60 6.76 -4.14 -1.87
CA THR A 60 7.09 -4.55 -0.49
C THR A 60 8.19 -3.68 0.14
N ARG A 61 9.18 -3.23 -0.63
CA ARG A 61 10.24 -2.33 -0.16
C ARG A 61 9.73 -0.95 0.29
N LEU A 62 8.48 -0.58 -0.01
CA LEU A 62 7.87 0.68 0.41
C LEU A 62 7.06 0.55 1.70
N LEU A 63 6.87 -0.68 2.21
CA LEU A 63 6.08 -0.99 3.39
C LEU A 63 6.95 -1.25 4.64
N VAL A 64 8.28 -1.18 4.50
CA VAL A 64 9.28 -1.48 5.53
C VAL A 64 9.86 -0.22 6.17
#